data_AF-A0A9P9FY90-F1
#
_entry.id   AF-A0A9P9FY90-F1
#
_cell.length_a   1.000
_cell.length_b   1.000
_cell.length_c   1.000
_cell.angle_alpha   90.00
_cell.angle_beta   90.00
_cell.angle_gamma   90.00
#
_symmetry.space_group_name_H-M   'P 1'
#
loop_
_entity.id
_entity.type
_entity.pdbx_description
1 polymer ?
#
loop_
_entity_poly.entity_id
_entity_poly.type
_entity_poly.pdbx_seq_one_letter_code
_entity_poly.pdbx_strand_id
1 'polypeptide(L)'
;MSPCSLIFKFAVFFIFRAMAFLSPRDAIHVDDIERYDAFMKTLAGNQYLHTYPKNQVIKLDVYEHPSDELVLSGEFKPSAKADAYWEQEDKFEKKFLGRQECPGEDVSEFTMA
;
A
#
# COMPACT_ATOMS: atom_id res chain seq x y z
N MET A 1 11.10 29.32 -14.34
CA MET A 1 10.80 28.66 -13.04
C MET A 1 9.68 27.67 -13.32
N SER A 2 9.99 26.37 -13.39
CA SER A 2 9.03 25.34 -13.78
C SER A 2 8.15 24.93 -12.58
N PRO A 3 6.82 24.81 -12.73
CA PRO A 3 5.88 24.66 -11.60
C PRO A 3 5.66 23.20 -11.14
N CYS A 4 6.52 22.25 -11.50
CA CYS A 4 6.31 20.82 -11.20
C CYS A 4 6.68 20.40 -9.76
N SER A 5 6.58 21.31 -8.77
CA SER A 5 6.80 20.96 -7.37
C SER A 5 5.47 20.64 -6.69
N LEU A 6 4.97 19.44 -6.95
CA LEU A 6 3.93 18.81 -6.13
C LEU A 6 4.22 17.32 -6.10
N ILE A 7 5.28 16.95 -5.38
CA ILE A 7 5.50 15.58 -4.93
C ILE A 7 4.41 15.30 -3.89
N PHE A 8 3.24 14.89 -4.37
CA PHE A 8 2.17 14.35 -3.54
C PHE A 8 2.66 13.01 -2.96
N LYS A 9 3.42 13.06 -1.86
CA LYS A 9 3.75 11.89 -1.02
C LYS A 9 2.55 11.44 -0.16
N PHE A 10 1.32 11.69 -0.61
CA PHE A 10 0.15 11.14 0.05
C PHE A 10 -0.23 9.90 -0.74
N ALA A 11 0.28 8.75 -0.28
CA ALA A 11 -0.48 7.53 -0.09
C ALA A 11 -1.94 7.62 -0.60
N VAL A 12 -2.15 7.57 -1.92
CA VAL A 12 -3.48 7.39 -2.52
C VAL A 12 -3.85 5.92 -2.35
N PHE A 13 -4.01 5.49 -1.09
CA PHE A 13 -4.35 4.11 -0.74
C PHE A 13 -5.87 3.85 -0.78
N PHE A 14 -6.70 4.87 -1.02
CA PHE A 14 -8.15 4.75 -0.79
C PHE A 14 -9.07 4.80 -2.02
N ILE A 15 -8.64 5.28 -3.19
CA ILE A 15 -9.61 5.57 -4.28
C ILE A 15 -9.76 4.41 -5.28
N PHE A 16 -8.79 3.48 -5.38
CA PHE A 16 -8.84 2.36 -6.34
C PHE A 16 -8.82 0.95 -5.72
N ARG A 17 -9.01 0.82 -4.40
CA ARG A 17 -9.13 -0.49 -3.75
C ARG A 17 -10.44 -1.24 -4.04
N ALA A 18 -11.40 -0.59 -4.72
CA ALA A 18 -12.65 -1.25 -5.14
C ALA A 18 -12.46 -2.38 -6.17
N MET A 19 -11.28 -2.48 -6.81
CA MET A 19 -10.94 -3.57 -7.74
C MET A 19 -10.05 -4.67 -7.12
N ALA A 20 -9.76 -4.60 -5.82
CA ALA A 20 -9.04 -5.64 -5.10
C ALA A 20 -9.97 -6.84 -4.85
N PHE A 21 -9.60 -8.02 -5.36
CA PHE A 21 -10.33 -9.27 -5.10
C PHE A 21 -10.10 -9.78 -3.67
N LEU A 22 -8.91 -9.52 -3.12
CA LEU A 22 -8.52 -9.87 -1.76
C LEU A 22 -8.32 -8.60 -0.93
N SER A 23 -8.90 -8.60 0.26
CA SER A 23 -8.70 -7.57 1.28
C SER A 23 -7.51 -7.90 2.18
N PRO A 24 -6.93 -6.93 2.91
CA PRO A 24 -5.88 -7.20 3.89
C PRO A 24 -6.28 -8.25 4.94
N ARG A 25 -7.57 -8.30 5.30
CA ARG A 25 -8.14 -9.29 6.22
C ARG A 25 -8.08 -10.70 5.65
N ASP A 26 -8.22 -10.89 4.33
CA ASP A 26 -8.10 -12.20 3.68
C ASP A 26 -6.69 -12.77 3.77
N ALA A 27 -5.68 -11.92 3.92
CA ALA A 27 -4.30 -12.33 4.12
C ALA A 27 -4.04 -12.84 5.55
N ILE A 28 -4.93 -12.60 6.51
CA ILE A 28 -4.77 -12.97 7.93
C ILE A 28 -5.37 -14.35 8.19
N HIS A 29 -4.65 -15.19 8.96
CA HIS A 29 -5.10 -16.53 9.34
C HIS A 29 -6.40 -16.48 10.16
N VAL A 30 -7.30 -17.46 9.98
CA VAL A 30 -8.63 -17.48 10.61
C VAL A 30 -8.58 -17.36 12.14
N ASP A 31 -7.63 -18.03 12.78
CA ASP A 31 -7.42 -17.98 14.24
C ASP A 31 -7.05 -16.57 14.77
N ASP A 32 -6.55 -15.69 13.89
CA ASP A 32 -6.08 -14.35 14.23
C ASP A 32 -7.08 -13.26 13.80
N ILE A 33 -8.20 -13.62 13.18
CA ILE A 33 -9.17 -12.67 12.63
C ILE A 33 -9.84 -11.83 13.71
N GLU A 34 -10.22 -12.40 14.84
CA GLU A 34 -10.83 -11.63 15.93
C GLU A 34 -9.84 -10.60 16.51
N ARG A 35 -8.57 -11.00 16.63
CA ARG A 35 -7.48 -10.13 17.09
C ARG A 35 -7.21 -9.02 16.08
N TYR A 36 -7.26 -9.33 14.78
CA TYR A 36 -7.14 -8.35 13.71
C TYR A 36 -8.31 -7.36 13.73
N ASP A 37 -9.54 -7.83 13.83
CA ASP A 37 -10.74 -6.97 13.86
C ASP A 37 -10.73 -6.08 15.11
N ALA A 38 -10.22 -6.57 16.25
CA ALA A 38 -10.00 -5.76 17.44
C ALA A 38 -8.90 -4.70 17.25
N PHE A 39 -7.78 -5.07 16.61
CA PHE A 39 -6.70 -4.14 16.27
C PHE A 39 -7.18 -3.02 15.34
N MET A 40 -7.97 -3.34 14.32
CA MET A 40 -8.50 -2.34 13.39
C MET A 40 -9.46 -1.35 14.07
N LYS A 41 -10.14 -1.76 15.15
CA LYS A 41 -11.01 -0.87 15.96
C LYS A 41 -10.24 0.13 16.82
N THR A 42 -8.95 -0.08 17.06
CA THR A 42 -8.13 0.87 17.83
C THR A 42 -7.60 2.02 16.99
N LEU A 43 -7.77 1.98 15.67
CA LEU A 43 -7.30 3.03 14.77
C LEU A 43 -8.10 4.31 14.96
N ALA A 44 -7.40 5.41 15.26
CA ALA A 44 -7.97 6.74 15.38
C ALA A 44 -7.88 7.51 14.04
N GLY A 45 -8.65 8.59 13.90
CA GLY A 45 -8.84 9.30 12.63
C GLY A 45 -7.60 9.98 12.05
N ASN A 46 -6.53 10.14 12.83
CA ASN A 46 -5.30 10.82 12.42
C ASN A 46 -4.12 9.84 12.25
N GLN A 47 -4.41 8.53 12.23
CA GLN A 47 -3.42 7.48 12.11
C GLN A 47 -3.47 6.84 10.72
N TYR A 48 -2.33 6.35 10.26
CA TYR A 48 -2.24 5.55 9.05
C TYR A 48 -1.62 4.17 9.34
N LEU A 49 -2.08 3.18 8.58
CA LEU A 49 -1.69 1.79 8.72
C LEU A 49 -0.73 1.39 7.59
N HIS A 50 0.39 0.79 7.95
CA HIS A 50 1.30 0.10 7.04
C HIS A 50 1.19 -1.41 7.28
N THR A 51 0.76 -2.16 6.28
CA THR A 51 0.71 -3.63 6.32
C THR A 51 1.78 -4.20 5.39
N TYR A 52 2.63 -5.11 5.87
CA TYR A 52 3.70 -5.71 5.06
C TYR A 52 4.09 -7.12 5.56
N PRO A 53 4.57 -8.01 4.68
CA PRO A 53 5.07 -9.31 5.09
C PRO A 53 6.50 -9.18 5.68
N LYS A 54 6.78 -9.87 6.79
CA LYS A 54 8.12 -9.96 7.38
C LYS A 54 8.29 -11.30 8.10
N ASN A 55 9.37 -12.04 7.84
CA ASN A 55 9.72 -13.27 8.57
C ASN A 55 8.54 -14.25 8.76
N GLN A 56 7.78 -14.54 7.69
CA GLN A 56 6.61 -15.44 7.71
C GLN A 56 5.44 -14.96 8.58
N VAL A 57 5.43 -13.70 9.02
CA VAL A 57 4.29 -13.04 9.66
C VAL A 57 3.85 -11.84 8.82
N ILE A 58 2.60 -11.42 9.02
CA ILE A 58 2.07 -10.17 8.50
C ILE A 58 2.19 -9.13 9.60
N LYS A 59 2.95 -8.07 9.34
CA LYS A 59 3.10 -6.93 10.23
C LYS A 59 2.13 -5.83 9.88
N LEU A 60 1.48 -5.29 10.91
CA LEU A 60 0.63 -4.11 10.86
C LEU A 60 1.22 -3.07 11.80
N ASP A 61 1.78 -2.01 11.21
CA ASP A 61 2.33 -0.88 11.95
C ASP A 61 1.42 0.34 11.77
N VAL A 62 1.07 0.98 12.87
CA VAL A 62 0.20 2.16 12.93
C VAL A 62 1.05 3.35 13.30
N TYR A 63 0.98 4.39 12.50
CA TYR A 63 1.74 5.61 12.68
C TYR A 63 0.80 6.80 12.89
N GLU A 64 1.21 7.76 13.70
CA GLU A 64 0.49 9.01 13.91
C GLU A 64 0.89 10.03 12.83
N HIS A 65 -0.08 10.63 12.15
CA HIS A 65 0.18 11.75 11.24
C HIS A 65 0.14 13.07 12.03
N PRO A 66 1.01 14.06 11.78
CA PRO A 66 2.13 14.10 10.84
C PRO A 66 3.49 13.73 11.47
N SER A 67 3.52 13.25 12.72
CA SER A 67 4.79 12.98 13.41
C SER A 67 5.53 11.75 12.87
N ASP A 68 4.83 10.87 12.14
CA ASP A 68 5.31 9.57 11.66
C ASP A 68 5.83 8.67 12.79
N GLU A 69 5.36 8.91 14.02
CA GLU A 69 5.69 8.10 15.19
C GLU A 69 4.90 6.79 15.18
N LEU A 70 5.60 5.68 15.44
CA LEU A 70 4.97 4.37 15.57
C LEU A 70 4.17 4.32 16.88
N VAL A 71 2.85 4.22 16.77
CA VAL A 71 1.92 4.18 17.90
C VAL A 71 1.63 2.75 18.33
N LEU A 72 1.45 1.85 17.35
CA LEU A 72 1.06 0.47 17.60
C LEU A 72 1.64 -0.45 16.53
N SER A 73 2.03 -1.65 16.92
CA SER A 73 2.48 -2.69 16.01
C SER A 73 1.81 -4.01 16.36
N GLY A 74 1.40 -4.76 15.35
CA GLY A 74 0.77 -6.07 15.47
C GLY A 74 1.39 -7.07 14.52
N GLU A 75 1.58 -8.30 15.00
CA GLU A 75 2.03 -9.43 14.20
C GLU A 75 0.93 -10.47 14.10
N PHE A 76 0.63 -10.89 12.88
CA PHE A 76 -0.46 -11.81 12.57
C PHE A 76 0.04 -12.96 11.70
N LYS A 77 -0.54 -14.13 11.90
CA LYS A 77 -0.24 -15.29 11.07
C LYS A 77 -0.80 -15.08 9.66
N PRO A 78 -0.04 -15.42 8.61
CA PRO A 78 -0.57 -15.39 7.25
C PRO A 78 -1.59 -16.50 7.03
N SER A 79 -2.60 -16.22 6.22
CA SER A 79 -3.52 -17.21 5.69
C SER A 79 -2.93 -17.90 4.45
N ALA A 80 -3.59 -18.96 3.99
CA ALA A 80 -3.27 -19.58 2.69
C ALA A 80 -3.46 -18.63 1.48
N LYS A 81 -4.13 -17.49 1.66
CA LYS A 81 -4.35 -16.47 0.63
C LYS A 81 -3.36 -15.30 0.73
N ALA A 82 -2.47 -15.29 1.72
CA ALA A 82 -1.55 -14.17 1.93
C ALA A 82 -0.66 -13.90 0.71
N ASP A 83 -0.10 -14.94 0.10
CA ASP A 83 0.75 -14.80 -1.09
C ASP A 83 -0.03 -14.21 -2.28
N ALA A 84 -1.26 -14.71 -2.51
CA ALA A 84 -2.14 -14.19 -3.56
C ALA A 84 -2.55 -12.73 -3.32
N TYR A 85 -2.70 -12.32 -2.06
CA TYR A 85 -2.96 -10.93 -1.70
C TYR A 85 -1.77 -10.04 -2.05
N TRP A 86 -0.54 -10.44 -1.68
CA TRP A 86 0.66 -9.65 -2.02
C TRP A 86 0.93 -9.60 -3.52
N GLU A 87 0.71 -10.68 -4.25
CA GLU A 87 0.77 -10.66 -5.72
C GLU A 87 -0.23 -9.68 -6.34
N GLN A 88 -1.42 -9.57 -5.76
CA GLN A 88 -2.43 -8.60 -6.20
C GLN A 88 -1.95 -7.17 -5.94
N GLU A 89 -1.42 -6.88 -4.75
CA GLU A 89 -0.88 -5.55 -4.42
C GLU A 89 0.30 -5.19 -5.34
N ASP A 90 1.24 -6.12 -5.58
CA ASP A 90 2.35 -5.93 -6.53
C ASP A 90 1.86 -5.62 -7.95
N LYS A 91 0.83 -6.33 -8.43
CA LYS A 91 0.22 -6.09 -9.74
C LYS A 91 -0.48 -4.73 -9.77
N PHE A 92 -1.12 -4.34 -8.69
CA PHE A 92 -1.76 -3.04 -8.56
C PHE A 92 -0.72 -1.92 -8.62
N GLU A 93 0.35 -2.00 -7.82
CA GLU A 93 1.45 -1.05 -7.83
C GLU A 93 2.08 -0.93 -9.21
N LYS A 94 2.43 -2.05 -9.85
CA LYS A 94 2.99 -2.03 -11.22
C LYS A 94 2.04 -1.39 -12.23
N LYS A 95 0.73 -1.66 -12.13
CA LYS A 95 -0.26 -1.19 -13.11
C LYS A 95 -0.61 0.30 -12.94
N PHE A 96 -0.66 0.79 -11.71
CA PHE A 96 -1.19 2.12 -11.37
C PHE A 96 -0.11 3.09 -10.88
N LEU A 97 0.93 2.62 -10.22
CA LEU A 97 2.07 3.43 -9.77
C LEU A 97 3.25 3.34 -10.74
N GLY A 98 3.47 2.17 -11.35
CA GLY A 98 4.50 1.97 -12.39
C GLY A 98 4.19 2.66 -13.72
N ARG A 99 2.98 3.20 -13.92
CA ARG A 99 2.59 3.98 -15.11
C ARG A 99 2.78 5.49 -14.94
N GLN A 100 3.57 5.91 -13.95
CA GLN A 100 4.03 7.30 -13.79
C GLN A 100 5.39 7.56 -14.46
N GLU A 101 5.81 6.75 -15.43
CA GLU A 101 6.76 7.24 -16.42
C GLU A 101 5.99 8.17 -17.36
N CYS A 102 6.26 9.48 -17.24
CA CYS A 102 5.84 10.49 -18.20
C CYS A 102 6.06 9.93 -19.62
N PRO A 103 5.12 10.11 -20.57
CA PRO A 103 5.50 9.93 -21.96
C PRO A 103 6.60 10.96 -22.21
N GLY A 104 7.83 10.48 -22.38
CA GLY A 104 8.91 11.29 -22.92
C GLY A 104 8.37 11.92 -24.19
N GLU A 105 8.47 13.24 -24.28
CA GLU A 105 8.23 13.95 -25.51
C GLU A 105 9.02 13.23 -26.61
N ASP A 106 8.32 12.69 -27.60
CA ASP A 106 8.91 12.31 -28.86
C ASP A 106 9.50 13.59 -29.46
N VAL A 107 10.75 13.88 -29.09
CA VAL A 107 11.61 14.77 -29.85
C VAL A 107 11.94 13.99 -31.13
N SER A 108 11.05 14.10 -32.10
CA SER A 108 11.37 13.87 -33.50
C SER A 108 12.39 14.91 -33.93
N GLU A 109 13.64 14.75 -33.52
CA GLU A 109 14.78 15.36 -34.20
C GLU A 109 15.16 14.41 -35.35
N PHE A 110 14.48 14.63 -36.47
CA PHE A 110 14.81 14.03 -37.76
C PHE A 110 16.20 14.54 -38.18
N THR A 111 17.25 13.85 -37.75
CA THR A 111 18.60 14.02 -38.30
C THR A 111 18.79 13.00 -39.41
N MET A 112 18.67 13.43 -40.67
CA MET A 112 19.37 12.81 -41.79
C MET A 112 19.75 13.88 -42.82
N ALA A 113 21.07 14.02 -42.98
CA ALA A 113 21.86 14.40 -44.17
C ALA A 113 21.36 15.54 -45.08
#